data_AF-A0A836BGM0-F1
#
_entry.id   AF-A0A836BGM0-F1
#
_cell.length_a   1.000
_cell.length_b   1.000
_cell.length_c   1.000
_cell.angle_alpha   90.00
_cell.angle_beta   90.00
_cell.angle_gamma   90.00
#
_symmetry.space_group_name_H-M   'P 1'
#
loop_
_entity.id
_entity.type
_entity.pdbx_description
1 polymer ?
#
loop_
_entity_poly.entity_id
_entity_poly.type
_entity_poly.pdbx_seq_one_letter_code
_entity_poly.pdbx_strand_id
1 'polypeptide(L)'
;MNITEANKTFRKSIIKGFFEPKLLNLDFKKSNVKHPDIPDDGLMQSKLLHIFFDVDTGSDYPDGDEWFIVDLLFPYDIKIPDSLKGTDYFTPLSVENGKSFWHHRELIRFKYGKSKKLEDSLQFIEKKYKELHSMLEPLEKDLK
;
A
#
# COMPACT_ATOMS: atom_id res chain seq x y z
N MET A 1 19.26 -18.76 -7.08
CA MET A 1 18.18 -17.74 -7.10
C MET A 1 18.81 -16.45 -7.60
N ASN A 2 18.21 -15.78 -8.59
CA ASN A 2 18.72 -14.46 -9.03
C ASN A 2 18.37 -13.40 -7.97
N ILE A 3 18.98 -12.21 -8.06
CA ILE A 3 18.79 -11.15 -7.06
C ILE A 3 17.32 -10.73 -6.94
N THR A 4 16.62 -10.62 -8.07
CA THR A 4 15.21 -10.27 -8.15
C THR A 4 14.32 -11.22 -7.35
N GLU A 5 14.44 -12.52 -7.59
CA GLU A 5 13.68 -13.55 -6.88
C GLU A 5 14.07 -13.61 -5.39
N ALA A 6 15.33 -13.36 -5.05
CA ALA A 6 15.78 -13.31 -3.67
C ALA A 6 15.14 -12.14 -2.92
N ASN A 7 15.15 -10.95 -3.51
CA ASN A 7 14.55 -9.75 -2.96
C ASN A 7 13.04 -9.91 -2.79
N LYS A 8 12.33 -10.42 -3.81
CA LYS A 8 10.88 -10.72 -3.71
C LYS A 8 10.57 -11.70 -2.58
N THR A 9 11.36 -12.77 -2.47
CA THR A 9 11.19 -13.78 -1.41
C THR A 9 11.38 -13.16 -0.03
N PHE A 10 12.40 -12.31 0.13
CA PHE A 10 12.68 -11.63 1.40
C PHE A 10 11.58 -10.63 1.77
N ARG A 11 11.15 -9.78 0.81
CA ARG A 11 10.02 -8.85 0.97
C ARG A 11 8.75 -9.58 1.40
N LYS A 12 8.36 -10.65 0.69
CA LYS A 12 7.18 -11.47 1.05
C LYS A 12 7.31 -12.06 2.44
N SER A 13 8.50 -12.53 2.81
CA SER A 13 8.77 -13.10 4.13
C SER A 13 8.61 -12.07 5.25
N ILE A 14 9.14 -10.85 5.07
CA ILE A 14 9.02 -9.81 6.11
C ILE A 14 7.60 -9.26 6.20
N ILE A 15 6.89 -9.13 5.08
CA ILE A 15 5.50 -8.68 5.06
C ILE A 15 4.61 -9.68 5.80
N LYS A 16 4.67 -10.97 5.43
CA LYS A 16 3.86 -12.02 6.06
C LYS A 16 4.28 -12.34 7.48
N GLY A 17 5.58 -12.25 7.78
CA GLY A 17 6.13 -12.57 9.10
C GLY A 17 6.01 -11.44 10.13
N PHE A 18 5.89 -10.18 9.68
CA PHE A 18 5.86 -9.02 10.57
C PHE A 18 4.71 -8.05 10.26
N PHE A 19 4.66 -7.47 9.06
CA PHE A 19 3.74 -6.35 8.79
C PHE A 19 2.27 -6.76 8.79
N GLU A 20 1.90 -7.84 8.09
CA GLU A 20 0.51 -8.31 8.05
C GLU A 20 0.00 -8.67 9.45
N PRO A 21 0.66 -9.53 10.26
CA PRO A 21 0.20 -9.82 11.63
C PRO A 21 0.07 -8.58 12.50
N LYS A 22 0.98 -7.61 12.36
CA LYS A 22 0.94 -6.38 13.16
C LYS A 22 -0.21 -5.47 12.75
N LEU A 23 -0.47 -5.32 11.45
CA LEU A 23 -1.62 -4.55 10.97
C LEU A 23 -2.94 -5.22 11.37
N LEU A 24 -3.04 -6.56 11.32
CA LEU A 24 -4.22 -7.28 11.80
C LEU A 24 -4.50 -7.02 13.30
N ASN A 25 -3.46 -6.83 14.11
CA ASN A 25 -3.61 -6.44 15.52
C ASN A 25 -3.99 -4.96 15.70
N LEU A 26 -3.92 -4.15 14.64
CA LEU A 26 -4.37 -2.77 14.59
C LEU A 26 -5.73 -2.67 13.87
N ASP A 27 -6.61 -3.65 14.04
CA ASP A 27 -7.96 -3.71 13.47
C ASP A 27 -8.05 -3.72 11.93
N PHE A 28 -6.92 -3.90 11.21
CA PHE A 28 -7.01 -4.21 9.79
C PHE A 28 -7.60 -5.60 9.61
N LYS A 29 -8.36 -5.77 8.54
CA LYS A 29 -8.90 -7.05 8.07
C LYS A 29 -8.56 -7.26 6.61
N LYS A 30 -8.71 -8.49 6.14
CA LYS A 30 -8.55 -8.80 4.71
C LYS A 30 -9.47 -7.94 3.86
N SER A 31 -8.90 -7.31 2.84
CA SER A 31 -9.62 -6.59 1.80
C SER A 31 -10.41 -7.57 0.95
N ASN A 32 -11.63 -7.19 0.57
CA ASN A 32 -12.41 -7.87 -0.46
C ASN A 32 -12.21 -7.26 -1.87
N VAL A 33 -11.42 -6.20 -1.98
CA VAL A 33 -11.04 -5.54 -3.23
C VAL A 33 -9.78 -6.19 -3.79
N LYS A 34 -9.74 -6.34 -5.12
CA LYS A 34 -8.55 -6.75 -5.87
C LYS A 34 -7.85 -5.53 -6.46
N HIS A 35 -6.54 -5.44 -6.28
CA HIS A 35 -5.73 -4.42 -6.92
C HIS A 35 -5.54 -4.77 -8.41
N PRO A 36 -5.56 -3.80 -9.33
CA PRO A 36 -5.35 -4.06 -10.76
C PRO A 36 -4.00 -4.70 -11.08
N ASP A 37 -2.93 -4.20 -10.45
CA ASP A 37 -1.55 -4.60 -10.77
C ASP A 37 -0.88 -5.50 -9.71
N ILE A 38 -1.48 -5.62 -8.52
CA ILE A 38 -0.88 -6.35 -7.38
C ILE A 38 -1.73 -7.59 -7.13
N PRO A 39 -1.21 -8.80 -7.40
CA PRO A 39 -2.03 -10.03 -7.36
C PRO A 39 -2.35 -10.50 -5.94
N ASP A 40 -1.52 -10.16 -4.97
CA ASP A 40 -1.68 -10.55 -3.57
C ASP A 40 -2.88 -9.80 -2.91
N ASP A 41 -3.49 -10.43 -1.91
CA ASP A 41 -4.63 -9.84 -1.19
C ASP A 41 -4.23 -8.60 -0.38
N GLY A 42 -5.11 -7.61 -0.34
CA GLY A 42 -4.92 -6.40 0.46
C GLY A 42 -5.45 -6.52 1.90
N LEU A 43 -5.20 -5.47 2.68
CA LEU A 43 -5.76 -5.23 4.01
C LEU A 43 -6.53 -3.92 4.04
N MET A 44 -7.48 -3.76 4.96
CA MET A 44 -8.27 -2.53 5.11
C MET A 44 -8.78 -2.35 6.54
N GLN A 45 -9.02 -1.12 6.98
CA GLN A 45 -9.84 -0.84 8.17
C GLN A 45 -11.26 -0.37 7.79
N SER A 46 -11.43 0.19 6.60
CA SER A 46 -12.72 0.67 6.07
C SER A 46 -12.90 0.25 4.62
N LYS A 47 -14.04 0.60 4.01
CA LYS A 47 -14.26 0.38 2.57
C LYS A 47 -13.61 1.45 1.70
N LEU A 48 -13.11 2.54 2.30
CA LEU A 48 -12.57 3.68 1.57
C LEU A 48 -11.15 3.40 1.11
N LEU A 49 -10.29 2.89 1.99
CA LEU A 49 -8.86 2.81 1.72
C LEU A 49 -8.34 1.40 1.99
N HIS A 50 -7.63 0.85 1.00
CA HIS A 50 -7.13 -0.51 1.01
C HIS A 50 -5.61 -0.52 0.83
N ILE A 51 -4.90 -1.21 1.70
CA ILE A 51 -3.45 -1.39 1.66
C ILE A 51 -3.11 -2.63 0.82
N PHE A 52 -2.22 -2.46 -0.14
CA PHE A 52 -1.57 -3.55 -0.88
C PHE A 52 -0.05 -3.41 -0.77
N PHE A 53 0.64 -4.54 -0.79
CA PHE A 53 2.10 -4.58 -0.74
C PHE A 53 2.67 -4.92 -2.11
N ASP A 54 3.32 -3.95 -2.73
CA ASP A 54 4.04 -4.18 -3.98
C ASP A 54 5.47 -4.62 -3.67
N VAL A 55 5.72 -5.89 -3.96
CA VAL A 55 7.02 -6.54 -3.80
C VAL A 55 7.80 -6.61 -5.10
N ASP A 56 7.19 -6.28 -6.24
CA ASP A 56 7.76 -6.44 -7.58
C ASP A 56 8.55 -5.19 -8.00
N THR A 57 8.02 -4.00 -7.75
CA THR A 57 8.67 -2.74 -8.13
C THR A 57 10.06 -2.61 -7.48
N GLY A 58 11.08 -2.40 -8.32
CA GLY A 58 12.50 -2.29 -7.94
C GLY A 58 13.05 -3.48 -7.15
N SER A 59 12.46 -4.66 -7.33
CA SER A 59 13.01 -5.91 -6.77
C SER A 59 14.32 -6.33 -7.43
N ASP A 60 14.63 -5.79 -8.60
CA ASP A 60 15.90 -5.93 -9.31
C ASP A 60 17.03 -5.05 -8.75
N TYR A 61 16.74 -4.14 -7.81
CA TYR A 61 17.75 -3.25 -7.24
C TYR A 61 18.67 -3.98 -6.25
N PRO A 62 19.96 -3.57 -6.15
CA PRO A 62 20.91 -4.17 -5.22
C PRO A 62 20.48 -4.15 -3.75
N ASP A 63 19.75 -3.11 -3.34
CA ASP A 63 19.19 -2.90 -2.00
C ASP A 63 17.70 -3.25 -1.93
N GLY A 64 17.18 -3.98 -2.93
CA GLY A 64 15.77 -4.30 -3.02
C GLY A 64 15.26 -5.09 -1.81
N ASP A 65 16.11 -5.82 -1.10
CA ASP A 65 15.74 -6.51 0.14
C ASP A 65 15.49 -5.56 1.33
N GLU A 66 15.74 -4.25 1.21
CA GLU A 66 15.64 -3.32 2.34
C GLU A 66 14.31 -2.54 2.41
N TRP A 67 13.50 -2.63 1.35
CA TRP A 67 12.29 -1.84 1.19
C TRP A 67 11.23 -2.54 0.32
N PHE A 68 9.99 -2.09 0.44
CA PHE A 68 8.87 -2.43 -0.46
C PHE A 68 7.99 -1.19 -0.63
N ILE A 69 7.04 -1.23 -1.57
CA ILE A 69 6.04 -0.17 -1.71
C ILE A 69 4.74 -0.60 -1.04
N VAL A 70 4.13 0.33 -0.31
CA VAL A 70 2.73 0.23 0.10
C VAL A 70 1.90 1.04 -0.87
N ASP A 71 0.92 0.39 -1.50
CA ASP A 71 -0.07 1.02 -2.36
C ASP A 71 -1.39 1.15 -1.58
N LEU A 72 -1.81 2.38 -1.30
CA LEU A 72 -3.07 2.71 -0.65
C LEU A 72 -4.12 3.06 -1.73
N LEU A 73 -4.96 2.08 -2.04
CA LEU A 73 -5.97 2.15 -3.09
C LEU A 73 -7.31 2.67 -2.55
N PHE A 74 -7.83 3.71 -3.18
CA PHE A 74 -9.23 4.12 -3.10
C PHE A 74 -10.01 3.45 -4.26
N PRO A 75 -10.84 2.43 -3.99
CA PRO A 75 -11.28 1.46 -5.00
C PRO A 75 -12.55 1.87 -5.75
N TYR A 76 -12.78 3.17 -5.89
CA TYR A 76 -13.99 3.72 -6.52
C TYR A 76 -13.63 4.52 -7.75
N ASP A 77 -14.33 4.23 -8.85
CA ASP A 77 -14.21 4.92 -10.12
C ASP A 77 -15.02 6.22 -10.09
N ILE A 78 -14.55 7.17 -9.30
CA ILE A 78 -15.16 8.50 -9.13
C ILE A 78 -14.10 9.59 -9.27
N LYS A 79 -14.53 10.83 -9.50
CA LYS A 79 -13.63 11.98 -9.40
C LYS A 79 -13.45 12.39 -7.94
N ILE A 80 -12.23 12.68 -7.53
CA ILE A 80 -11.92 13.28 -6.22
C ILE A 80 -11.69 14.80 -6.35
N PRO A 81 -11.87 15.58 -5.26
CA PRO A 81 -11.52 16.99 -5.21
C PRO A 81 -10.06 17.24 -5.61
N ASP A 82 -9.78 18.39 -6.23
CA ASP A 82 -8.42 18.74 -6.67
C ASP A 82 -7.42 18.83 -5.50
N SER A 83 -7.89 19.19 -4.30
CA SER A 83 -7.08 19.23 -3.09
C SER A 83 -6.54 17.87 -2.64
N LEU A 84 -7.11 16.76 -3.14
CA LEU A 84 -6.67 15.40 -2.84
C LEU A 84 -5.80 14.80 -3.94
N LYS A 85 -5.47 15.57 -4.98
CA LYS A 85 -4.65 15.11 -6.10
C LYS A 85 -3.20 15.53 -5.92
N GLY A 86 -2.30 14.63 -6.29
CA GLY A 86 -0.87 14.89 -6.26
C GLY A 86 -0.10 13.72 -5.66
N THR A 87 1.23 13.74 -5.83
CA THR A 87 2.12 12.67 -5.36
C THR A 87 2.11 12.51 -3.84
N ASP A 88 1.82 13.58 -3.10
CA ASP A 88 1.72 13.55 -1.64
C ASP A 88 0.35 13.02 -1.15
N TYR A 89 -0.61 12.90 -2.06
CA TYR A 89 -1.99 12.46 -1.84
C TYR A 89 -2.31 11.34 -2.84
N PHE A 90 -3.29 11.54 -3.73
CA PHE A 90 -3.68 10.52 -4.68
C PHE A 90 -3.30 10.86 -6.12
N THR A 91 -2.78 9.86 -6.82
CA THR A 91 -2.57 9.85 -8.26
C THR A 91 -3.55 8.91 -8.95
N PRO A 92 -3.91 9.16 -10.22
CA PRO A 92 -4.82 8.26 -10.94
C PRO A 92 -4.13 6.93 -11.26
N LEU A 93 -4.86 5.84 -11.06
CA LEU A 93 -4.52 4.48 -11.48
C LEU A 93 -5.48 4.05 -12.59
N SER A 94 -5.04 4.12 -13.85
CA SER A 94 -5.85 3.77 -15.01
C SER A 94 -5.82 2.27 -15.27
N VAL A 95 -6.98 1.66 -15.53
CA VAL A 95 -7.07 0.24 -15.91
C VAL A 95 -7.60 0.07 -17.34
N GLU A 96 -7.28 -1.05 -17.98
CA GLU A 96 -7.57 -1.31 -19.41
C GLU A 96 -9.06 -1.17 -19.79
N ASN A 97 -9.98 -1.35 -18.84
CA ASN A 97 -11.43 -1.26 -19.07
C ASN A 97 -11.99 0.18 -19.01
N GLY A 98 -11.13 1.20 -19.03
CA GLY A 98 -11.53 2.61 -18.99
C GLY A 98 -11.98 3.12 -17.63
N LYS A 99 -11.91 2.28 -16.58
CA LYS A 99 -12.07 2.74 -15.19
C LYS A 99 -10.78 3.42 -14.72
N SER A 100 -10.91 4.39 -13.82
CA SER A 100 -9.76 5.00 -13.15
C SER A 100 -9.98 4.99 -11.66
N PHE A 101 -9.06 4.36 -10.94
CA PHE A 101 -9.02 4.45 -9.49
C PHE A 101 -8.06 5.55 -9.05
N TRP A 102 -7.99 5.75 -7.74
CA TRP A 102 -7.05 6.68 -7.12
C TRP A 102 -6.21 5.91 -6.12
N HIS A 103 -4.90 6.15 -6.10
CA HIS A 103 -4.03 5.52 -5.14
C HIS A 103 -2.92 6.43 -4.65
N HIS A 104 -2.32 6.05 -3.53
CA HIS A 104 -1.09 6.64 -3.02
C HIS A 104 -0.04 5.55 -2.90
N ARG A 105 1.16 5.78 -3.45
CA ARG A 105 2.27 4.83 -3.37
C ARG A 105 3.36 5.41 -2.49
N GLU A 106 3.73 4.64 -1.48
CA GLU A 106 4.68 5.05 -0.45
C GLU A 106 5.81 4.02 -0.34
N LEU A 107 7.06 4.48 -0.34
CA LEU A 107 8.24 3.60 -0.24
C LEU A 107 8.56 3.35 1.23
N ILE A 108 8.40 2.10 1.67
CA ILE A 108 8.64 1.69 3.03
C ILE A 108 10.02 1.05 3.15
N ARG A 109 10.98 1.80 3.70
CA ARG A 109 12.28 1.26 4.12
C ARG A 109 12.18 0.67 5.51
N PHE A 110 12.36 -0.64 5.62
CA PHE A 110 12.28 -1.37 6.89
C PHE A 110 13.65 -1.88 7.37
N LYS A 111 14.66 -1.72 6.55
CA LYS A 111 16.07 -1.93 6.85
C LYS A 111 16.87 -0.75 6.30
N TYR A 112 17.92 -0.37 7.02
CA TYR A 112 18.90 0.60 6.53
C TYR A 112 20.29 0.11 6.92
N GLY A 113 21.00 -0.46 5.95
CA GLY A 113 22.26 -1.16 6.23
C GLY A 113 22.04 -2.31 7.20
N LYS A 114 22.67 -2.28 8.39
CA LYS A 114 22.55 -3.36 9.39
C LYS A 114 21.39 -3.20 10.38
N SER A 115 20.75 -2.04 10.42
CA SER A 115 19.70 -1.74 11.41
C SER A 115 18.32 -2.06 10.84
N LYS A 116 17.52 -2.83 11.61
CA LYS A 116 16.10 -3.05 11.32
C LYS A 116 15.27 -1.90 11.91
N LYS A 117 14.27 -1.43 11.17
CA LYS A 117 13.36 -0.32 11.56
C LYS A 117 11.89 -0.71 11.41
N LEU A 118 11.58 -1.98 11.67
CA LEU A 118 10.27 -2.57 11.35
C LEU A 118 9.13 -1.85 12.07
N GLU A 119 9.30 -1.55 13.36
CA GLU A 119 8.33 -0.84 14.18
C GLU A 119 8.12 0.60 13.70
N ASP A 120 9.20 1.32 13.38
CA ASP A 120 9.13 2.69 12.85
C ASP A 120 8.39 2.71 11.50
N SER A 121 8.71 1.76 10.62
CA SER A 121 8.04 1.59 9.32
C SER A 121 6.55 1.28 9.49
N LEU A 122 6.20 0.42 10.45
CA LEU A 122 4.80 0.10 10.74
C LEU A 122 4.03 1.33 11.24
N GLN A 123 4.60 2.09 12.18
CA GLN A 123 4.00 3.33 12.69
C GLN A 123 3.81 4.36 11.58
N PHE A 124 4.75 4.44 10.65
CA PHE A 124 4.65 5.31 9.49
C PHE A 124 3.49 4.89 8.56
N ILE A 125 3.36 3.59 8.24
CA ILE A 125 2.23 3.07 7.45
C ILE A 125 0.90 3.42 8.12
N GLU A 126 0.77 3.16 9.43
CA GLU A 126 -0.45 3.44 10.18
C GLU A 126 -0.81 4.93 10.15
N LYS A 127 0.19 5.80 10.41
CA LYS A 127 0.00 7.25 10.37
C LYS A 127 -0.47 7.71 9.00
N LYS A 128 0.18 7.23 7.93
CA LYS A 128 -0.13 7.62 6.56
C LYS A 128 -1.50 7.11 6.12
N TYR A 129 -1.86 5.88 6.50
CA TYR A 129 -3.20 5.34 6.28
C TYR A 129 -4.27 6.21 6.94
N LYS A 130 -4.11 6.57 8.22
CA LYS A 130 -5.10 7.40 8.94
C LYS A 130 -5.23 8.79 8.33
N GLU A 131 -4.11 9.41 7.94
CA GLU A 131 -4.08 10.71 7.27
C GLU A 131 -4.90 10.67 5.98
N LEU A 132 -4.56 9.77 5.06
CA LEU A 132 -5.22 9.66 3.76
C LEU A 132 -6.68 9.19 3.88
N HIS A 133 -6.97 8.29 4.82
CA HIS A 133 -8.33 7.85 5.09
C HIS A 133 -9.23 9.02 5.51
N SER A 134 -8.77 9.84 6.46
CA SER A 134 -9.54 10.99 6.96
C SER A 134 -9.90 12.00 5.87
N MET A 135 -9.05 12.11 4.84
CA MET A 135 -9.29 12.97 3.68
C MET A 135 -10.36 12.41 2.74
N LEU A 136 -10.58 11.10 2.74
CA LEU A 136 -11.57 10.41 1.91
C LEU A 136 -12.93 10.28 2.59
N GLU A 137 -13.01 10.35 3.92
CA GLU A 137 -14.27 10.25 4.68
C GLU A 137 -15.39 11.16 4.16
N PRO A 138 -15.15 12.43 3.78
CA PRO A 138 -16.20 13.29 3.23
C PRO A 138 -16.83 12.77 1.93
N LEU A 139 -16.14 11.89 1.21
CA LEU A 139 -16.61 11.27 -0.03
C LEU A 139 -17.50 10.05 0.22
N GLU A 140 -17.53 9.51 1.44
CA GLU A 140 -18.29 8.27 1.74
C GLU A 140 -19.79 8.42 1.42
N LYS A 141 -20.35 9.61 1.62
CA LYS A 141 -21.74 9.94 1.29
C LYS A 141 -22.07 9.80 -0.21
N ASP A 142 -21.06 9.91 -1.07
CA ASP A 142 -21.19 9.85 -2.52
C ASP A 142 -20.99 8.42 -3.05
N LEU A 143 -20.60 7.48 -2.17
CA LEU A 143 -20.43 6.06 -2.48
C LEU A 143 -21.77 5.34 -2.32
N LYS A 144 -22.23 4.71 -3.40
CA LYS A 144 -23.48 3.91 -3.43
C LYS A 144 -23.22 2.43 -3.18
#